data_AF-A0A645ED20-F1
#
_entry.id   AF-A0A645ED20-F1
#
_cell.length_a   1.000
_cell.length_b   1.000
_cell.length_c   1.000
_cell.angle_alpha   90.00
_cell.angle_beta   90.00
_cell.angle_gamma   90.00
#
_symmetry.space_group_name_H-M   'P 1'
#
loop_
_entity.id
_entity.type
_entity.pdbx_description
1 polymer ?
#
loop_
_entity_poly.entity_id
_entity_poly.type
_entity_poly.pdbx_seq_one_letter_code
_entity_poly.pdbx_strand_id
1 'polypeptide(L)'
;MTTNNYALTLSPTALGLGSGEYVTDVRCEFGTVPSGFQSVVKPTMTVQVLGTVSNGYQIINRADVGGKYLNEWQTAKTSWVTKVYKFATNTTLPKTGY
;
A
#
# COMPACT_ATOMS: atom_id res chain seq x y z
N MET A 1 -10.65 9.30 25.37
CA MET A 1 -9.91 8.35 24.51
C MET A 1 -8.77 9.11 23.87
N THR A 2 -7.56 8.55 23.88
CA THR A 2 -6.41 9.18 23.22
C THR A 2 -6.27 8.60 21.82
N THR A 3 -6.33 9.45 20.80
CA THR A 3 -6.09 9.04 19.41
C THR A 3 -4.65 9.40 19.05
N ASN A 4 -3.86 8.41 18.64
CA ASN A 4 -2.54 8.64 18.06
C ASN A 4 -2.64 8.48 16.55
N ASN A 5 -2.22 9.51 15.81
CA ASN A 5 -2.14 9.46 14.35
C ASN A 5 -0.68 9.39 13.93
N TYR A 6 -0.31 8.33 13.22
CA TYR A 6 1.05 8.13 12.72
C TYR A 6 1.07 8.29 11.21
N ALA A 7 2.03 9.06 10.71
CA ALA A 7 2.36 9.12 9.30
C ALA A 7 3.80 8.65 9.12
N LEU A 8 4.01 7.64 8.27
CA LEU A 8 5.32 7.11 7.95
C LEU A 8 5.63 7.35 6.47
N THR A 9 6.84 7.82 6.19
CA THR A 9 7.36 7.94 4.82
C THR A 9 8.17 6.69 4.50
N LEU A 10 7.71 5.92 3.51
CA LEU A 10 8.34 4.67 3.07
C LEU A 10 9.23 4.87 1.84
N SER A 11 9.90 6.01 1.74
CA SER A 11 10.78 6.32 0.60
C SER A 11 12.19 5.76 0.81
N PRO A 12 12.95 5.48 -0.28
CA PRO A 12 14.34 5.05 -0.17
C PRO A 12 15.19 5.97 0.71
N THR A 13 15.03 7.29 0.55
CA THR A 13 15.75 8.29 1.35
C THR A 13 15.39 8.23 2.83
N ALA A 14 14.11 8.04 3.17
CA ALA A 14 13.66 8.00 4.57
C ALA A 14 14.11 6.73 5.30
N LEU A 15 14.29 5.63 4.56
CA LEU A 15 14.64 4.32 5.10
C LEU A 15 16.11 3.92 4.90
N GLY A 16 16.89 4.73 4.16
CA GLY A 16 18.28 4.42 3.83
C GLY A 16 18.44 3.22 2.89
N LEU A 17 17.48 3.01 1.98
CA LEU A 17 17.51 1.87 1.05
C LEU A 17 18.59 2.06 -0.03
N GLY A 18 19.26 0.97 -0.37
CA GLY A 18 20.21 0.89 -1.47
C GLY A 18 19.54 0.95 -2.85
N SER A 19 20.37 1.09 -3.89
CA SER A 19 19.87 1.06 -5.28
C SER A 19 19.22 -0.29 -5.60
N GLY A 20 17.96 -0.25 -6.02
CA GLY A 20 17.19 -1.46 -6.35
C GLY A 20 16.49 -2.12 -5.16
N GLU A 21 16.59 -1.55 -3.96
CA GLU A 21 15.82 -1.99 -2.80
C GLU A 21 14.46 -1.26 -2.74
N TYR A 22 13.42 -2.02 -2.37
CA TYR A 22 12.05 -1.51 -2.30
C TYR A 22 11.33 -2.08 -1.09
N VAL A 23 10.43 -1.30 -0.51
CA VAL A 23 9.49 -1.80 0.51
C VAL A 23 8.47 -2.69 -0.18
N THR A 24 8.46 -3.97 0.18
CA THR A 24 7.51 -4.96 -0.36
C THR A 24 6.46 -5.39 0.66
N ASP A 25 6.69 -5.10 1.94
CA ASP A 25 5.81 -5.46 3.05
C ASP A 25 5.87 -4.39 4.15
N VAL A 26 4.73 -4.13 4.80
CA VAL A 26 4.62 -3.22 5.93
C VAL A 26 3.85 -3.93 7.03
N ARG A 27 4.50 -4.16 8.17
CA ARG A 27 3.89 -4.80 9.33
C ARG A 27 3.71 -3.80 10.47
N CYS A 28 2.49 -3.67 10.94
CA CYS A 28 2.16 -2.92 12.15
C CYS A 28 1.93 -3.91 13.30
N GLU A 29 2.74 -3.81 14.35
CA GLU A 29 2.60 -4.64 15.54
C GLU A 29 2.07 -3.81 16.71
N PHE A 30 0.99 -4.28 17.31
CA PHE A 30 0.47 -3.74 18.55
C PHE A 30 0.64 -4.81 19.63
N GLY A 31 1.14 -4.42 20.79
CA GLY A 31 1.22 -5.29 21.96
C GLY A 31 -0.15 -5.52 22.60
N THR A 32 -0.21 -5.54 23.92
CA THR A 32 -1.48 -5.55 24.63
C THR A 32 -2.21 -4.22 24.43
N VAL A 33 -3.41 -4.27 23.85
CA VAL A 33 -4.26 -3.10 23.62
C VAL A 33 -5.53 -3.16 24.48
N PRO A 34 -6.11 -2.02 24.88
CA PRO A 34 -7.37 -2.00 25.63
C PRO A 34 -8.55 -2.58 24.84
N SER A 35 -9.60 -2.99 25.55
CA SER A 35 -10.88 -3.37 24.92
C SER A 35 -11.42 -2.23 24.06
N GLY A 36 -11.98 -2.56 22.89
CA GLY A 36 -12.48 -1.59 21.92
C GLY A 36 -11.39 -0.90 21.09
N PHE A 37 -10.12 -1.35 21.17
CA PHE A 37 -9.07 -0.89 20.26
C PHE A 37 -9.46 -1.21 18.81
N GLN A 38 -9.57 -0.15 18.02
CA GLN A 38 -9.96 -0.23 16.62
C GLN A 38 -9.39 0.96 15.86
N SER A 39 -9.28 0.82 14.55
CA SER A 39 -8.98 1.97 13.70
C SER A 39 -10.18 2.92 13.70
N VAL A 40 -9.98 4.17 14.14
CA VAL A 40 -11.02 5.21 14.11
C VAL A 40 -11.12 5.92 12.76
N VAL A 41 -10.12 5.74 11.90
CA VAL A 41 -10.08 6.22 10.51
C VAL A 41 -9.67 5.08 9.58
N LYS A 42 -9.99 5.17 8.28
CA LYS A 42 -9.51 4.18 7.31
C LYS A 42 -8.03 4.44 7.03
N PRO A 43 -7.11 3.48 7.32
CA PRO A 43 -5.71 3.65 6.97
C PRO A 43 -5.57 3.75 5.45
N THR A 44 -4.68 4.64 4.99
CA THR A 44 -4.38 4.82 3.57
C THR A 44 -2.91 4.54 3.33
N MET A 45 -2.61 3.86 2.23
CA MET A 45 -1.24 3.65 1.75
C MET A 45 -1.16 4.12 0.31
N THR A 46 -0.24 5.05 0.05
CA THR A 46 0.04 5.53 -1.32
C THR A 46 1.23 4.76 -1.86
N VAL A 47 1.04 4.10 -3.00
CA VAL A 47 2.08 3.32 -3.67
C VAL A 47 2.38 3.97 -5.01
N GLN A 48 3.66 4.10 -5.33
CA GLN A 48 4.13 4.51 -6.65
C GLN A 48 4.72 3.31 -7.38
N VAL A 49 4.38 3.16 -8.66
CA VAL A 49 4.99 2.17 -9.55
C VAL A 49 6.14 2.81 -10.33
N LEU A 50 7.18 2.04 -10.63
CA LEU A 50 8.28 2.50 -11.47
C LEU A 50 7.77 2.81 -12.89
N GLY A 51 8.26 3.89 -13.51
CA GLY A 51 7.88 4.27 -14.87
C GLY A 51 8.29 3.26 -15.95
N THR A 52 9.16 2.30 -15.61
CA THR A 52 9.61 1.21 -16.47
C THR A 52 8.66 0.00 -16.47
N VAL A 53 7.67 -0.05 -15.59
CA VAL A 53 6.72 -1.17 -15.53
C VAL A 53 5.85 -1.20 -16.80
N SER A 54 5.71 -2.39 -17.38
CA SER A 54 4.94 -2.63 -18.59
C SER A 54 3.45 -2.27 -18.43
N ASN A 55 2.83 -1.78 -19.51
CA ASN A 55 1.40 -1.55 -19.56
C ASN A 55 0.64 -2.87 -19.32
N GLY A 56 -0.38 -2.85 -18.46
CA GLY A 56 -1.18 -4.02 -18.13
C GLY A 56 -0.57 -4.94 -17.06
N TYR A 57 0.63 -4.63 -16.54
CA TYR A 57 1.21 -5.36 -15.42
C TYR A 57 0.26 -5.36 -14.21
N GLN A 58 0.18 -6.49 -13.53
CA GLN A 58 -0.70 -6.68 -12.37
C GLN A 58 0.12 -6.88 -11.11
N ILE A 59 -0.19 -6.07 -10.09
CA ILE A 59 0.37 -6.19 -8.76
C ILE A 59 -0.70 -6.80 -7.87
N ILE A 60 -0.39 -7.93 -7.23
CA ILE A 60 -1.28 -8.56 -6.25
C ILE A 60 -0.89 -8.05 -4.87
N ASN A 61 -1.75 -7.21 -4.30
CA ASN A 61 -1.59 -6.76 -2.93
C ASN A 61 -2.32 -7.71 -1.99
N ARG A 62 -1.74 -7.91 -0.82
CA ARG A 62 -2.28 -8.73 0.26
C ARG A 62 -2.18 -7.93 1.55
N ALA A 63 -3.20 -8.04 2.39
CA ALA A 63 -3.15 -7.53 3.75
C ALA A 63 -3.81 -8.54 4.67
N ASP A 64 -3.16 -8.82 5.79
CA ASP A 64 -3.70 -9.64 6.86
C ASP A 64 -3.43 -8.98 8.21
N VAL A 65 -4.30 -9.31 9.16
CA VAL A 65 -4.19 -8.90 10.54
C VAL A 65 -4.55 -10.07 11.41
N GLY A 66 -3.88 -10.21 12.54
CA GLY A 66 -4.17 -11.24 13.52
C GLY A 66 -3.87 -10.75 14.93
N GLY A 67 -4.60 -11.30 15.88
CA GLY A 67 -4.44 -10.99 17.30
C GLY A 67 -5.09 -12.06 18.17
N LYS A 68 -4.71 -12.08 19.44
CA LYS A 68 -5.26 -13.01 20.42
C LYS A 68 -6.32 -12.28 21.25
N TYR A 69 -7.55 -12.79 21.26
CA TYR A 69 -8.66 -12.31 22.07
C TYR A 69 -9.17 -13.43 22.96
N LEU A 70 -9.23 -13.24 24.29
CA LEU A 70 -9.69 -14.24 25.26
C LEU A 70 -9.10 -15.65 25.05
N ASN A 71 -7.79 -15.70 24.83
CA ASN A 71 -7.03 -16.91 24.49
C ASN A 71 -7.26 -17.54 23.12
N GLU A 72 -8.10 -16.96 22.28
CA GLU A 72 -8.37 -17.40 20.92
C GLU A 72 -7.64 -16.54 19.90
N TRP A 73 -7.07 -17.16 18.87
CA TRP A 73 -6.50 -16.44 17.73
C TRP A 73 -7.60 -16.03 16.77
N GLN A 74 -7.64 -14.75 16.42
CA GLN A 74 -8.51 -14.20 15.38
C GLN A 74 -7.66 -13.63 14.25
N THR A 75 -8.14 -13.80 13.02
CA THR A 75 -7.45 -13.29 11.82
C THR A 75 -8.45 -12.72 10.82
N ALA A 76 -8.04 -11.69 10.09
CA ALA A 76 -8.75 -11.20 8.90
C ALA A 76 -7.74 -11.04 7.75
N LYS A 77 -8.18 -11.31 6.52
CA LYS A 77 -7.34 -11.27 5.31
C LYS A 77 -8.08 -10.60 4.16
N THR A 78 -7.35 -9.92 3.30
CA THR A 78 -7.86 -9.36 2.05
C THR A 78 -6.77 -9.36 0.98
N SER A 79 -7.18 -9.37 -0.29
CA SER A 79 -6.28 -9.27 -1.43
C SER A 79 -6.95 -8.49 -2.55
N TRP A 80 -6.18 -7.68 -3.26
CA TRP A 80 -6.68 -6.91 -4.41
C TRP A 80 -5.61 -6.77 -5.49
N VAL A 81 -6.06 -6.59 -6.73
CA VAL A 81 -5.18 -6.41 -7.89
C VAL A 81 -5.11 -4.93 -8.26
N THR A 82 -3.90 -4.40 -8.37
CA THR A 82 -3.63 -3.09 -8.97
C THR A 82 -3.09 -3.30 -10.38
N LYS A 83 -3.80 -2.80 -11.39
CA LYS A 83 -3.37 -2.86 -12.79
C LYS A 83 -2.67 -1.57 -13.19
N VAL A 84 -1.48 -1.71 -13.76
CA VAL A 84 -0.69 -0.57 -14.25
C VAL A 84 -1.19 -0.16 -15.63
N TYR A 85 -1.47 1.12 -15.79
CA TYR A 85 -1.83 1.72 -17.07
C TYR A 85 -0.75 2.74 -17.46
N LYS A 86 -0.15 2.53 -18.63
CA LYS A 86 0.78 3.49 -19.20
C LYS A 86 0.01 4.46 -20.09
N PHE A 87 0.07 5.74 -19.76
CA PHE A 87 -0.43 6.78 -20.66
C PHE A 87 0.42 6.80 -21.93
N ALA A 88 -0.21 6.58 -23.08
CA ALA A 88 0.47 6.72 -24.37
C ALA A 88 0.79 8.20 -24.60
N THR A 89 2.07 8.53 -24.77
CA THR A 89 2.51 9.90 -25.03
C THR A 89 2.40 10.30 -26.51
N ASN A 90 2.13 9.36 -27.42
CA ASN A 90 2.20 9.58 -28.86
C ASN A 90 1.00 8.97 -29.61
N THR A 91 -0.22 9.33 -29.23
CA THR A 91 -1.30 9.34 -30.24
C THR A 91 -1.11 10.61 -31.06
N THR A 92 -0.50 10.50 -32.25
CA THR A 92 -0.61 11.56 -33.26
C THR A 92 -2.10 11.77 -33.50
N LEU A 93 -2.64 12.86 -32.95
CA LEU A 93 -4.00 13.28 -33.22
C LEU A 93 -4.14 13.47 -34.73
N PRO A 94 -5.25 13.03 -35.34
CA PRO A 94 -5.52 13.33 -36.74
C PRO A 94 -5.40 14.84 -36.95
N LYS A 95 -4.57 15.26 -37.91
CA LYS A 95 -4.56 16.66 -38.32
C LYS A 95 -5.91 16.96 -38.95
N THR A 96 -6.71 17.81 -38.34
CA THR A 96 -7.92 18.34 -38.96
C THR A 96 -7.51 19.47 -39.92
N GLY A 97 -7.61 19.22 -41.23
CA GLY A 97 -7.48 20.25 -42.27
C GLY A 97 -6.06 20.50 -42.76
N TYR A 98 -5.97 20.88 -44.05
CA TYR A 98 -4.78 21.14 -44.86
C TYR A 98 -3.85 22.22 -44.30
#